data_AF-A0A945LXC4-F1
#
_entry.id   AF-A0A945LXC4-F1
#
_cell.length_a   1.000
_cell.length_b   1.000
_cell.length_c   1.000
_cell.angle_alpha   90.00
_cell.angle_beta   90.00
_cell.angle_gamma   90.00
#
_symmetry.space_group_name_H-M   'P 1'
#
loop_
_entity.id
_entity.type
_entity.pdbx_description
1 polymer ?
#
loop_
_entity_poly.entity_id
_entity_poly.type
_entity_poly.pdbx_seq_one_letter_code
_entity_poly.pdbx_strand_id
1 'polypeptide(L)'
;MDKRGARMLDAPVAGGQVFAVDGTLDITVGGEEKLVETCRPLFEAFGGNIFHCGALGSGHAMKALNNFVNASALVSAVEALAVGRRFGLDTETMISSMTAAATGRNNPIEKKVIPHILTRRFATGMDLGLLAKDTRITVDMAEAIGAFAPIADRCSALWTEAAETLGASEDQTVVAKLWEQNNDVTLELGD
;
A
#
# COMPACT_ATOMS: atom_id res chain seq x y z
N MET A 1 -7.42 -29.79 -9.26
CA MET A 1 -8.80 -29.69 -9.77
C MET A 1 -9.75 -29.72 -8.59
N ASP A 2 -10.76 -28.86 -8.56
CA ASP A 2 -11.80 -28.93 -7.54
C ASP A 2 -12.73 -30.14 -7.79
N LYS A 3 -13.70 -30.37 -6.90
CA LYS A 3 -14.69 -31.47 -7.03
C LYS A 3 -15.58 -31.36 -8.28
N ARG A 4 -15.50 -30.25 -9.03
CA ARG A 4 -16.23 -29.98 -10.28
C ARG A 4 -15.32 -30.01 -11.51
N GLY A 5 -14.03 -30.37 -11.35
CA GLY A 5 -13.06 -30.43 -12.44
C GLY A 5 -12.44 -29.07 -12.81
N ALA A 6 -12.74 -28.00 -12.08
CA ALA A 6 -12.17 -26.68 -12.35
C ALA A 6 -10.72 -26.58 -11.85
N ARG A 7 -9.90 -25.82 -12.57
CA ARG A 7 -8.57 -25.39 -12.11
C ARG A 7 -8.64 -23.91 -11.76
N MET A 8 -7.85 -23.48 -10.77
CA MET A 8 -7.92 -22.14 -10.21
C MET A 8 -6.52 -21.53 -10.15
N LEU A 9 -6.46 -20.23 -10.43
CA LEU A 9 -5.34 -19.35 -10.14
C LEU A 9 -5.88 -18.18 -9.32
N ASP A 10 -5.09 -17.66 -8.40
CA ASP A 10 -5.28 -16.31 -7.88
C ASP A 10 -4.36 -15.34 -8.61
N ALA A 11 -4.90 -14.21 -9.07
CA ALA A 11 -4.14 -13.23 -9.85
C ALA A 11 -4.51 -11.78 -9.47
N PRO A 12 -4.29 -11.36 -8.20
CA PRO A 12 -4.49 -9.97 -7.83
C PRO A 12 -3.58 -9.01 -8.61
N VAL A 13 -4.04 -7.76 -8.73
CA VAL A 13 -3.39 -6.73 -9.55
C VAL A 13 -2.98 -5.50 -8.73
N ALA A 14 -1.99 -4.76 -9.22
CA ALA A 14 -1.55 -3.47 -8.69
C ALA A 14 -1.32 -2.46 -9.82
N GLY A 15 -1.37 -1.16 -9.48
CA GLY A 15 -1.29 -0.04 -10.42
C GLY A 15 -2.53 0.87 -10.35
N GLY A 16 -3.70 0.34 -9.99
CA GLY A 16 -4.92 1.12 -9.90
C GLY A 16 -5.51 1.46 -11.27
N GLN A 17 -6.48 2.38 -11.31
CA GLN A 17 -7.32 2.61 -12.49
C GLN A 17 -6.52 3.05 -13.72
N VAL A 18 -5.50 3.91 -13.56
CA VAL A 18 -4.67 4.41 -14.67
C VAL A 18 -4.01 3.25 -15.42
N PHE A 19 -3.35 2.34 -14.70
CA PHE A 19 -2.65 1.21 -15.28
C PHE A 19 -3.62 0.15 -15.81
N ALA A 20 -4.84 0.05 -15.25
CA ALA A 20 -5.89 -0.82 -15.77
C ALA A 20 -6.39 -0.34 -17.14
N VAL A 21 -6.57 0.97 -17.32
CA VAL A 21 -6.95 1.57 -18.61
C VAL A 21 -5.84 1.40 -19.63
N ASP A 22 -4.58 1.58 -19.21
CA ASP A 22 -3.41 1.47 -20.07
C ASP A 22 -3.00 0.02 -20.37
N GLY A 23 -3.62 -0.97 -19.72
CA GLY A 23 -3.27 -2.39 -19.88
C GLY A 23 -1.86 -2.73 -19.37
N THR A 24 -1.38 -2.01 -18.35
CA THR A 24 -0.02 -2.11 -17.81
C THR A 24 -0.01 -2.48 -16.32
N LEU A 25 -1.03 -3.20 -15.84
CA LEU A 25 -1.10 -3.64 -14.45
C LEU A 25 0.06 -4.57 -14.07
N ASP A 26 0.48 -4.49 -12.81
CA ASP A 26 1.32 -5.52 -12.21
C ASP A 26 0.41 -6.66 -11.72
N ILE A 27 0.70 -7.89 -12.14
CA ILE A 27 -0.10 -9.07 -11.83
C ILE A 27 0.76 -10.06 -11.05
N THR A 28 0.32 -10.41 -9.84
CA THR A 28 0.96 -11.46 -9.03
C THR A 28 0.08 -12.71 -9.06
N VAL A 29 0.59 -13.81 -9.62
CA VAL A 29 -0.17 -15.03 -9.89
C VAL A 29 0.27 -16.17 -8.98
N GLY A 30 -0.69 -16.78 -8.28
CA GLY A 30 -0.50 -18.03 -7.53
C GLY A 30 -1.20 -19.20 -8.23
N GLY A 31 -0.52 -20.34 -8.29
CA GLY A 31 -1.08 -21.59 -8.81
C GLY A 31 -0.06 -22.47 -9.54
N GLU A 32 -0.58 -23.52 -10.18
CA GLU A 32 0.24 -24.48 -10.94
C GLU A 32 0.90 -23.80 -12.14
N GLU A 33 2.23 -23.89 -12.25
CA GLU A 33 3.03 -23.26 -13.32
C GLU A 33 2.48 -23.52 -14.73
N LYS A 34 2.13 -24.77 -15.05
CA LYS A 34 1.55 -25.12 -16.36
C LYS A 34 0.24 -24.38 -16.65
N LEU A 35 -0.59 -24.17 -15.63
CA LEU A 35 -1.83 -23.42 -15.76
C LEU A 35 -1.55 -21.92 -15.91
N VAL A 36 -0.57 -21.39 -15.18
CA VAL A 36 -0.10 -20.00 -15.33
C VAL A 36 0.36 -19.76 -16.76
N GLU A 37 1.20 -20.63 -17.33
CA GLU A 37 1.64 -20.51 -18.72
C GLU A 37 0.50 -20.65 -19.73
N THR A 38 -0.47 -21.53 -19.45
CA THR A 38 -1.68 -21.65 -20.30
C THR A 38 -2.49 -20.36 -20.29
N CYS A 39 -2.57 -19.66 -19.15
CA CYS A 39 -3.33 -18.43 -18.97
C CYS A 39 -2.52 -17.16 -19.24
N ARG A 40 -1.20 -17.26 -19.45
CA ARG A 40 -0.28 -16.12 -19.64
C ARG A 40 -0.75 -15.14 -20.73
N PRO A 41 -1.24 -15.58 -21.90
CA PRO A 41 -1.74 -14.65 -22.92
C PRO A 41 -2.92 -13.77 -22.45
N LEU A 42 -3.71 -14.25 -21.48
CA LEU A 42 -4.79 -13.45 -20.90
C LEU A 42 -4.23 -12.35 -20.00
N PHE A 43 -3.22 -12.69 -19.19
CA PHE A 43 -2.56 -11.71 -18.31
C PHE A 43 -1.82 -10.65 -19.10
N GLU A 44 -1.15 -11.03 -20.20
CA GLU A 44 -0.42 -10.11 -21.09
C GLU A 44 -1.35 -9.14 -21.84
N ALA A 45 -2.64 -9.44 -21.93
CA ALA A 45 -3.61 -8.54 -22.58
C ALA A 45 -3.91 -7.28 -21.76
N PHE A 46 -3.62 -7.27 -20.45
CA PHE A 46 -3.89 -6.13 -19.55
C PHE A 46 -2.81 -5.89 -18.49
N GLY A 47 -1.71 -6.65 -18.52
CA GLY A 47 -0.62 -6.58 -17.58
C GLY A 47 0.69 -6.15 -18.23
N GLY A 48 1.43 -5.28 -17.55
CA GLY A 48 2.79 -4.88 -17.94
C GLY A 48 3.85 -5.79 -17.33
N ASN A 49 3.62 -6.25 -16.10
CA ASN A 49 4.51 -7.19 -15.40
C ASN A 49 3.70 -8.34 -14.82
N ILE A 50 4.18 -9.57 -14.99
CA ILE A 50 3.52 -10.79 -14.51
C ILE A 50 4.50 -11.60 -13.67
N PHE A 51 4.18 -11.77 -12.39
CA PHE A 51 5.00 -12.50 -11.43
C PHE A 51 4.31 -13.80 -11.03
N HIS A 52 4.94 -14.96 -11.27
CA HIS A 52 4.48 -16.23 -10.70
C HIS A 52 5.04 -16.38 -9.27
N CYS A 53 4.16 -16.28 -8.28
CA CYS A 53 4.51 -16.18 -6.86
C CYS A 53 4.54 -17.54 -6.13
N GLY A 54 4.25 -18.63 -6.83
CA GLY A 54 4.24 -19.98 -6.27
C GLY A 54 2.87 -20.64 -6.34
N ALA A 55 2.52 -21.41 -5.32
CA ALA A 55 1.28 -22.19 -5.27
C ALA A 55 0.02 -21.31 -5.18
N LEU A 56 -1.16 -21.94 -5.26
CA LEU A 56 -2.43 -21.25 -5.10
C LEU A 56 -2.48 -20.53 -3.74
N GLY A 57 -2.88 -19.26 -3.74
CA GLY A 57 -2.89 -18.35 -2.60
C GLY A 57 -1.66 -17.44 -2.52
N SER A 58 -0.54 -17.80 -3.18
CA SER A 58 0.69 -17.00 -3.14
C SER A 58 0.56 -15.63 -3.80
N GLY A 59 -0.32 -15.46 -4.78
CA GLY A 59 -0.59 -14.16 -5.40
C GLY A 59 -1.25 -13.20 -4.41
N HIS A 60 -2.29 -13.66 -3.71
CA HIS A 60 -2.93 -12.88 -2.64
C HIS A 60 -1.96 -12.58 -1.48
N ALA A 61 -1.16 -13.56 -1.06
CA ALA A 61 -0.15 -13.36 -0.02
C ALA A 61 0.85 -12.28 -0.42
N MET A 62 1.38 -12.35 -1.65
CA MET A 62 2.33 -11.35 -2.16
C MET A 62 1.70 -9.96 -2.25
N LYS A 63 0.44 -9.87 -2.70
CA LYS A 63 -0.30 -8.61 -2.75
C LYS A 63 -0.47 -7.99 -1.37
N ALA A 64 -0.87 -8.76 -0.36
CA ALA A 64 -1.05 -8.29 1.01
C ALA A 64 0.27 -7.76 1.59
N LEU A 65 1.35 -8.54 1.45
CA LEU A 65 2.70 -8.14 1.89
C LEU A 65 3.18 -6.84 1.23
N ASN A 66 2.96 -6.69 -0.09
CA ASN A 66 3.32 -5.47 -0.80
C ASN A 66 2.53 -4.26 -0.28
N ASN A 67 1.21 -4.43 -0.08
CA ASN A 67 0.37 -3.36 0.46
C ASN A 67 0.76 -3.00 1.90
N PHE A 68 1.14 -3.98 2.74
CA PHE A 68 1.68 -3.73 4.08
C PHE A 68 2.97 -2.90 4.05
N VAL A 69 3.94 -3.23 3.19
CA VAL A 69 5.20 -2.46 3.08
C VAL A 69 4.90 -1.03 2.65
N ASN A 70 4.05 -0.85 1.64
CA ASN A 70 3.64 0.47 1.18
C ASN A 70 2.86 1.26 2.25
N ALA A 71 1.96 0.61 2.99
CA ALA A 71 1.18 1.21 4.07
C ALA A 71 2.09 1.66 5.23
N SER A 72 3.05 0.82 5.61
CA SER A 72 4.04 1.11 6.65
C SER A 72 4.95 2.26 6.26
N ALA A 73 5.47 2.27 5.03
CA ALA A 73 6.31 3.35 4.54
C ALA A 73 5.56 4.70 4.49
N LEU A 74 4.26 4.69 4.17
CA LEU A 74 3.45 5.91 4.19
C LEU A 74 3.29 6.47 5.61
N VAL A 75 2.89 5.65 6.58
CA VAL A 75 2.70 6.12 7.97
C VAL A 75 4.02 6.52 8.61
N SER A 76 5.12 5.83 8.33
CA SER A 76 6.45 6.24 8.81
C SER A 76 6.88 7.60 8.25
N ALA A 77 6.59 7.89 6.96
CA ALA A 77 6.89 9.18 6.36
C ALA A 77 6.03 10.30 6.97
N VAL A 78 4.72 10.04 7.13
CA VAL A 78 3.78 10.98 7.78
C VAL A 78 4.20 11.27 9.21
N GLU A 79 4.52 10.25 9.99
CA GLU A 79 4.93 10.39 11.39
C GLU A 79 6.20 11.22 11.50
N ALA A 80 7.22 10.90 10.70
CA ALA A 80 8.48 11.65 10.70
C ALA A 80 8.27 13.13 10.36
N LEU A 81 7.41 13.43 9.38
CA LEU A 81 7.08 14.81 9.02
C LEU A 81 6.31 15.52 10.13
N ALA A 82 5.30 14.89 10.72
CA ALA A 82 4.52 15.51 11.80
C ALA A 82 5.37 15.79 13.04
N VAL A 83 6.21 14.83 13.45
CA VAL A 83 7.16 15.02 14.56
C VAL A 83 8.19 16.10 14.22
N GLY A 84 8.74 16.08 13.01
CA GLY A 84 9.70 17.09 12.56
C GLY A 84 9.10 18.50 12.50
N ARG A 85 7.85 18.64 12.03
CA ARG A 85 7.09 19.90 12.09
C ARG A 85 6.91 20.38 13.51
N ARG A 86 6.51 19.48 14.41
CA ARG A 86 6.32 19.83 15.83
C ARG A 86 7.64 20.23 16.51
N PHE A 87 8.76 19.69 16.04
CA PHE A 87 10.11 20.10 16.44
C PHE A 87 10.54 21.47 15.85
N GLY A 88 9.85 21.95 14.81
CA GLY A 88 10.15 23.22 14.15
C GLY A 88 10.94 23.10 12.84
N LEU A 89 10.98 21.89 12.23
CA LEU A 89 11.55 21.72 10.90
C LEU A 89 10.55 22.15 9.82
N ASP A 90 11.08 22.71 8.74
CA ASP A 90 10.34 22.98 7.52
C ASP A 90 10.07 21.68 6.72
N THR A 91 8.85 21.53 6.18
CA THR A 91 8.41 20.34 5.44
C THR A 91 9.27 20.10 4.20
N GLU A 92 9.54 21.15 3.40
CA GLU A 92 10.26 21.02 2.13
C GLU A 92 11.70 20.59 2.36
N THR A 93 12.34 21.15 3.39
CA THR A 93 13.67 20.79 3.84
C THR A 93 13.74 19.34 4.28
N MET A 94 12.75 18.86 5.05
CA MET A 94 12.68 17.45 5.45
C MET A 94 12.56 16.51 4.25
N ILE A 95 11.63 16.79 3.32
CA ILE A 95 11.45 15.98 2.11
C ILE A 95 12.72 15.96 1.26
N SER A 96 13.32 17.13 1.05
CA SER A 96 14.56 17.27 0.27
C SER A 96 15.70 16.48 0.92
N SER A 97 15.83 16.55 2.24
CA SER A 97 16.84 15.80 3.00
C SER A 97 16.63 14.29 2.91
N MET A 98 15.39 13.81 3.13
CA MET A 98 15.05 12.38 3.08
C MET A 98 15.27 11.76 1.69
N THR A 99 15.09 12.53 0.63
CA THR A 99 15.16 12.05 -0.76
C THR A 99 16.54 12.21 -1.39
N ALA A 100 17.37 13.17 -0.95
CA ALA A 100 18.67 13.49 -1.55
C ALA A 100 19.69 12.33 -1.48
N ALA A 101 19.85 11.69 -0.32
CA ALA A 101 20.81 10.59 -0.13
C ALA A 101 20.20 9.20 -0.42
N ALA A 102 18.95 9.14 -0.90
CA ALA A 102 18.15 7.94 -1.08
C ALA A 102 17.93 7.05 0.18
N THR A 103 18.36 7.48 1.38
CA THR A 103 18.25 6.70 2.61
C THR A 103 16.83 6.66 3.18
N GLY A 104 16.07 7.76 3.02
CA GLY A 104 14.64 7.81 3.37
C GLY A 104 13.70 7.68 2.17
N ARG A 105 14.25 7.66 0.94
CA ARG A 105 13.48 7.68 -0.30
C ARG A 105 12.67 6.40 -0.47
N ASN A 106 11.36 6.55 -0.64
CA ASN A 106 10.45 5.44 -0.88
C ASN A 106 9.28 5.90 -1.76
N ASN A 107 8.57 4.94 -2.35
CA ASN A 107 7.48 5.20 -3.29
C ASN A 107 6.35 6.06 -2.67
N PRO A 108 5.86 5.79 -1.43
CA PRO A 108 4.87 6.65 -0.80
C PRO A 108 5.25 8.13 -0.70
N ILE A 109 6.51 8.49 -0.43
CA ILE A 109 6.92 9.90 -0.40
C ILE A 109 6.66 10.58 -1.75
N GLU A 110 7.14 9.97 -2.83
CA GLU A 110 7.09 10.54 -4.17
C GLU A 110 5.70 10.50 -4.80
N LYS A 111 4.94 9.43 -4.52
CA LYS A 111 3.66 9.15 -5.18
C LYS A 111 2.45 9.54 -4.35
N LYS A 112 2.60 9.77 -3.03
CA LYS A 112 1.48 10.03 -2.12
C LYS A 112 1.70 11.28 -1.28
N VAL A 113 2.78 11.33 -0.52
CA VAL A 113 3.04 12.43 0.42
C VAL A 113 3.13 13.74 -0.32
N ILE A 114 4.05 13.88 -1.27
CA ILE A 114 4.24 15.13 -2.01
C ILE A 114 2.99 15.50 -2.82
N PRO A 115 2.49 14.66 -3.75
CA PRO A 115 1.42 15.10 -4.66
C PRO A 115 0.00 15.10 -4.07
N HIS A 116 -0.24 14.45 -2.91
CA HIS A 116 -1.59 14.35 -2.34
C HIS A 116 -1.72 14.86 -0.90
N ILE A 117 -0.72 14.65 -0.03
CA ILE A 117 -0.77 15.14 1.35
C ILE A 117 -0.32 16.59 1.41
N LEU A 118 0.90 16.89 0.95
CA LEU A 118 1.47 18.23 1.09
C LEU A 118 0.79 19.28 0.20
N THR A 119 0.14 18.85 -0.88
CA THR A 119 -0.71 19.69 -1.74
C THR A 119 -2.18 19.72 -1.30
N ARG A 120 -2.51 19.04 -0.19
CA ARG A 120 -3.88 18.90 0.37
C ARG A 120 -4.92 18.30 -0.59
N ARG A 121 -4.51 17.58 -1.63
CA ARG A 121 -5.44 17.01 -2.63
C ARG A 121 -6.19 15.77 -2.14
N PHE A 122 -5.54 14.92 -1.34
CA PHE A 122 -6.12 13.68 -0.79
C PHE A 122 -6.90 12.82 -1.81
N ALA A 123 -6.26 12.45 -2.93
CA ALA A 123 -6.97 11.90 -4.09
C ALA A 123 -6.12 10.89 -4.89
N THR A 124 -5.58 9.88 -4.21
CA THR A 124 -4.92 8.74 -4.87
C THR A 124 -5.89 7.77 -5.52
N GLY A 125 -7.16 7.77 -5.09
CA GLY A 125 -8.22 6.90 -5.59
C GLY A 125 -8.27 5.52 -4.92
N MET A 126 -7.63 5.36 -3.76
CA MET A 126 -7.73 4.15 -2.94
C MET A 126 -8.33 4.53 -1.59
N ASP A 127 -9.45 3.91 -1.28
CA ASP A 127 -10.13 4.08 0.00
C ASP A 127 -9.26 3.61 1.16
N LEU A 128 -9.27 4.39 2.23
CA LEU A 128 -8.52 4.14 3.44
C LEU A 128 -8.92 2.80 4.10
N GLY A 129 -10.21 2.46 4.07
CA GLY A 129 -10.73 1.18 4.56
C GLY A 129 -10.26 -0.04 3.76
N LEU A 130 -10.02 0.11 2.44
CA LEU A 130 -9.46 -0.97 1.62
C LEU A 130 -8.01 -1.25 2.02
N LEU A 131 -7.21 -0.21 2.24
CA LEU A 131 -5.84 -0.40 2.70
C LEU A 131 -5.77 -0.95 4.13
N ALA A 132 -6.67 -0.50 5.02
CA ALA A 132 -6.81 -1.06 6.37
C ALA A 132 -7.12 -2.58 6.31
N LYS A 133 -8.04 -2.99 5.43
CA LYS A 133 -8.32 -4.42 5.19
C LYS A 133 -7.08 -5.18 4.71
N ASP A 134 -6.32 -4.64 3.75
CA ASP A 134 -5.15 -5.34 3.20
C ASP A 134 -4.01 -5.49 4.22
N THR A 135 -3.81 -4.49 5.09
CA THR A 135 -2.84 -4.62 6.21
C THR A 135 -3.31 -5.67 7.22
N ARG A 136 -4.62 -5.78 7.47
CA ARG A 136 -5.18 -6.82 8.33
C ARG A 136 -4.99 -8.23 7.76
N ILE A 137 -5.15 -8.42 6.45
CA ILE A 137 -4.86 -9.70 5.79
C ILE A 137 -3.41 -10.13 6.03
N THR A 138 -2.47 -9.18 6.08
CA THR A 138 -1.06 -9.49 6.37
C THR A 138 -0.88 -10.02 7.81
N VAL A 139 -1.55 -9.41 8.78
CA VAL A 139 -1.55 -9.87 10.19
C VAL A 139 -2.18 -11.26 10.30
N ASP A 140 -3.40 -11.44 9.77
CA ASP A 140 -4.11 -12.72 9.84
C ASP A 140 -3.29 -13.85 9.17
N MET A 141 -2.59 -13.55 8.06
CA MET A 141 -1.69 -14.50 7.41
C MET A 141 -0.48 -14.84 8.28
N ALA A 142 0.15 -13.86 8.92
CA ALA A 142 1.29 -14.08 9.80
C ALA A 142 0.90 -14.94 11.01
N GLU A 143 -0.25 -14.66 11.63
CA GLU A 143 -0.80 -15.46 12.73
C GLU A 143 -1.05 -16.91 12.30
N ALA A 144 -1.66 -17.12 11.13
CA ALA A 144 -2.01 -18.45 10.62
C ALA A 144 -0.78 -19.36 10.41
N ILE A 145 0.39 -18.78 10.14
CA ILE A 145 1.64 -19.52 9.93
C ILE A 145 2.61 -19.43 11.12
N GLY A 146 2.22 -18.76 12.22
CA GLY A 146 3.08 -18.53 13.38
C GLY A 146 4.30 -17.64 13.10
N ALA A 147 4.20 -16.74 12.12
CA ALA A 147 5.26 -15.79 11.80
C ALA A 147 5.26 -14.60 12.76
N PHE A 148 6.46 -14.09 13.05
CA PHE A 148 6.64 -12.90 13.87
C PHE A 148 6.46 -11.63 13.02
N ALA A 149 5.41 -10.85 13.28
CA ALA A 149 5.05 -9.68 12.46
C ALA A 149 4.63 -8.43 13.26
N PRO A 150 5.42 -7.98 14.27
CA PRO A 150 5.00 -6.89 15.18
C PRO A 150 4.79 -5.54 14.47
N ILE A 151 5.52 -5.28 13.37
CA ILE A 151 5.34 -4.06 12.57
C ILE A 151 4.01 -4.13 11.81
N ALA A 152 3.62 -5.30 11.30
CA ALA A 152 2.34 -5.49 10.64
C ALA A 152 1.18 -5.28 11.62
N ASP A 153 1.28 -5.82 12.83
CA ASP A 153 0.27 -5.65 13.88
C ASP A 153 0.04 -4.17 14.20
N ARG A 154 1.13 -3.43 14.46
CA ARG A 154 1.02 -2.00 14.77
C ARG A 154 0.54 -1.19 13.58
N CYS A 155 1.03 -1.49 12.37
CA CYS A 155 0.60 -0.83 11.15
C CYS A 155 -0.90 -1.05 10.93
N SER A 156 -1.38 -2.29 11.00
CA SER A 156 -2.79 -2.62 10.84
C SER A 156 -3.67 -1.90 11.86
N ALA A 157 -3.26 -1.85 13.13
CA ALA A 157 -3.99 -1.12 14.17
C ALA A 157 -4.14 0.38 13.85
N LEU A 158 -3.06 1.04 13.40
CA LEU A 158 -3.08 2.47 13.02
C LEU A 158 -4.01 2.73 11.82
N TRP A 159 -3.97 1.85 10.82
CA TRP A 159 -4.85 1.98 9.64
C TRP A 159 -6.32 1.72 9.98
N THR A 160 -6.61 0.77 10.89
CA THR A 160 -7.96 0.55 11.41
C THR A 160 -8.46 1.76 12.18
N GLU A 161 -7.66 2.31 13.09
CA GLU A 161 -8.01 3.52 13.85
C GLU A 161 -8.31 4.71 12.93
N ALA A 162 -7.47 4.92 11.90
CA ALA A 162 -7.70 5.96 10.90
C ALA A 162 -9.01 5.73 10.13
N ALA A 163 -9.35 4.48 9.78
CA ALA A 163 -10.58 4.16 9.05
C ALA A 163 -11.83 4.43 9.88
N GLU A 164 -11.78 4.10 11.17
CA GLU A 164 -12.88 4.33 12.11
C GLU A 164 -13.04 5.83 12.44
N THR A 165 -11.94 6.56 12.55
CA THR A 165 -11.94 7.96 12.99
C THR A 165 -12.17 8.95 11.85
N LEU A 166 -11.56 8.72 10.70
CA LEU A 166 -11.54 9.67 9.58
C LEU A 166 -12.54 9.31 8.48
N GLY A 167 -13.03 8.06 8.47
CA GLY A 167 -13.98 7.56 7.49
C GLY A 167 -13.34 6.55 6.52
N ALA A 168 -13.87 5.34 6.48
CA ALA A 168 -13.32 4.25 5.68
C ALA A 168 -13.37 4.49 4.15
N SER A 169 -14.29 5.33 3.67
CA SER A 169 -14.43 5.70 2.25
C SER A 169 -13.62 6.94 1.85
N GLU A 170 -12.91 7.57 2.79
CA GLU A 170 -11.98 8.64 2.46
C GLU A 170 -10.73 8.08 1.77
N ASP A 171 -9.99 8.92 1.05
CA ASP A 171 -8.73 8.50 0.42
C ASP A 171 -7.69 8.08 1.47
N GLN A 172 -6.89 7.05 1.16
CA GLN A 172 -5.85 6.51 2.05
C GLN A 172 -4.89 7.59 2.59
N THR A 173 -4.67 8.68 1.84
CA THR A 173 -3.75 9.73 2.28
C THR A 173 -4.32 10.63 3.37
N VAL A 174 -5.64 10.59 3.61
CA VAL A 174 -6.30 11.25 4.73
C VAL A 174 -5.78 10.72 6.07
N VAL A 175 -5.17 9.52 6.10
CA VAL A 175 -4.45 8.97 7.27
C VAL A 175 -3.49 9.97 7.91
N ALA A 176 -2.92 10.90 7.13
CA ALA A 176 -2.04 11.96 7.64
C ALA A 176 -2.70 12.83 8.70
N LYS A 177 -4.01 13.05 8.60
CA LYS A 177 -4.77 13.88 9.56
C LYS A 177 -4.74 13.30 10.97
N LEU A 178 -4.57 11.98 11.13
CA LEU A 178 -4.41 11.37 12.45
C LEU A 178 -3.17 11.94 13.16
N TRP A 179 -2.05 12.08 12.45
CA TRP A 179 -0.84 12.69 13.03
C TRP A 179 -0.95 14.21 13.15
N GLU A 180 -1.55 14.90 12.19
CA GLU A 180 -1.78 16.36 12.25
C GLU A 180 -2.55 16.75 13.51
N GLN A 181 -3.66 16.04 13.79
CA GLN A 181 -4.51 16.29 14.97
C GLN A 181 -3.78 16.01 16.29
N ASN A 182 -3.01 14.93 16.35
CA ASN A 182 -2.31 14.53 17.58
C ASN A 182 -1.02 15.33 17.85
N ASN A 183 -0.43 15.96 16.83
CA ASN A 183 0.78 16.77 16.97
C ASN A 183 0.50 18.27 16.90
N ASP A 184 -0.73 18.68 16.60
CA ASP A 184 -1.11 20.09 16.44
C ASP A 184 -0.19 20.78 15.40
N VAL A 185 -0.16 20.19 14.20
CA VAL A 185 0.60 20.65 13.03
C VAL A 185 -0.20 20.38 11.75
N THR A 186 0.09 21.15 10.70
CA THR A 186 -0.38 20.86 9.34
C THR A 186 0.80 20.44 8.48
N LEU A 187 0.60 19.38 7.67
CA LEU A 187 1.54 18.92 6.65
C LEU A 187 1.13 19.52 5.30
N GLU A 188 1.82 20.59 4.90
CA GLU A 188 1.65 21.26 3.61
C GLU A 188 2.97 21.82 3.06
N LEU A 189 2.97 22.19 1.78
CA LEU A 189 4.07 22.92 1.14
C LEU A 189 3.95 24.41 1.44
N GLY A 190 5.06 25.04 1.81
CA GLY A 190 5.18 26.47 2.08
C GLY A 190 4.50 26.90 3.38
N ASP A 191 5.31 27.29 4.36
CA ASP A 191 4.89 28.14 5.48
C ASP A 191 5.04 29.63 5.14
#